data_AF-S2JJH5-F1
#
_entry.id   AF-S2JJH5-F1
#
_cell.length_a   1.000
_cell.length_b   1.000
_cell.length_c   1.000
_cell.angle_alpha   90.00
_cell.angle_beta   90.00
_cell.angle_gamma   90.00
#
_symmetry.space_group_name_H-M   'P 1'
#
loop_
_entity.id
_entity.type
_entity.pdbx_description
1 polymer ?
#
loop_
_entity_poly.entity_id
_entity_poly.type
_entity_poly.pdbx_seq_one_letter_code
_entity_poly.pdbx_strand_id
1 'polypeptide(L)'
;MSKPLVVTIGISGPSCSGKTTLALLLKKLLNKVVVINQDEFFKPDDQIPVDEKTGLANWDSPGAVDFKSLNRAINNAREDPYSFLQKKEKPLQNNHHGSDLLSLKDFSDLTNELDALKNIIFVIVEGFLLFCDKEVCDNLDTKFFVKASKQILKTRRESRKGYVTLQGYWVDPPGYFDRIVWPQYVFWNDHLLHDETRDPTIKVLDTDDTSSKDITNTAIETLYRKYRLH
;
A
#
# COMPACT_ATOMS: atom_id res chain seq x y z
N MET A 1 29.66 -6.57 13.22
CA MET A 1 28.48 -5.67 13.33
C MET A 1 27.25 -6.57 13.41
N SER A 2 26.33 -6.33 14.34
CA SER A 2 25.05 -7.05 14.37
C SER A 2 24.27 -6.79 13.07
N LYS A 3 23.54 -7.80 12.58
CA LYS A 3 22.64 -7.62 11.44
C LYS A 3 21.62 -6.52 11.82
N PRO A 4 21.37 -5.51 10.96
CA PRO A 4 20.36 -4.49 11.25
C PRO A 4 18.98 -5.14 11.41
N LEU A 5 18.14 -4.54 12.27
CA LEU A 5 16.73 -4.92 12.34
C LEU A 5 16.05 -4.55 11.02
N VAL A 6 15.32 -5.50 10.43
CA VAL A 6 14.51 -5.30 9.24
C VAL A 6 13.05 -5.43 9.61
N VAL A 7 12.26 -4.39 9.32
CA VAL A 7 10.82 -4.34 9.62
C VAL A 7 10.04 -4.22 8.31
N THR A 8 9.15 -5.16 8.07
CA THR A 8 8.22 -5.14 6.95
C THR A 8 6.90 -4.48 7.35
N ILE A 9 6.40 -3.58 6.50
CA ILE A 9 5.19 -2.80 6.72
C ILE A 9 4.24 -3.02 5.54
N GLY A 10 3.03 -3.49 5.79
CA GLY A 10 1.97 -3.53 4.80
C GLY A 10 1.10 -2.29 4.86
N ILE A 11 0.90 -1.61 3.73
CA ILE A 11 -0.04 -0.50 3.58
C ILE A 11 -1.09 -0.93 2.56
N SER A 12 -2.26 -1.38 3.05
CA SER A 12 -3.36 -1.83 2.20
C SER A 12 -4.61 -0.96 2.32
N GLY A 13 -5.66 -1.29 1.55
CA GLY A 13 -6.88 -0.48 1.42
C GLY A 13 -7.32 -0.24 -0.02
N PRO A 14 -8.55 0.26 -0.24
CA PRO A 14 -9.14 0.37 -1.57
C PRO A 14 -8.32 1.23 -2.54
N SER A 15 -8.47 1.00 -3.85
CA SER A 15 -7.91 1.88 -4.88
C SER A 15 -8.32 3.34 -4.60
N CYS A 16 -7.37 4.29 -4.73
CA CYS A 16 -7.57 5.72 -4.49
C CYS A 16 -7.76 6.17 -3.02
N SER A 17 -7.45 5.32 -2.03
CA SER A 17 -7.54 5.68 -0.60
C SER A 17 -6.35 6.47 -0.04
N GLY A 18 -5.24 6.61 -0.77
CA GLY A 18 -4.04 7.34 -0.29
C GLY A 18 -2.88 6.46 0.22
N LYS A 19 -2.94 5.14 0.01
CA LYS A 19 -1.85 4.20 0.34
C LYS A 19 -0.47 4.66 -0.16
N THR A 20 -0.35 4.91 -1.46
CA THR A 20 0.90 5.34 -2.11
C THR A 20 1.38 6.68 -1.54
N THR A 21 0.47 7.59 -1.19
CA THR A 21 0.83 8.85 -0.51
C THR A 21 1.45 8.59 0.87
N LEU A 22 0.85 7.71 1.68
CA LEU A 22 1.43 7.32 2.97
C LEU A 22 2.79 6.63 2.78
N ALA A 23 2.91 5.68 1.84
CA ALA A 23 4.17 5.01 1.54
C ALA A 23 5.29 5.99 1.15
N LEU A 24 4.97 6.99 0.32
CA LEU A 24 5.90 8.04 -0.09
C LEU A 24 6.31 8.96 1.07
N LEU A 25 5.38 9.34 1.93
CA LEU A 25 5.67 10.17 3.11
C LEU A 25 6.52 9.41 4.13
N LEU A 26 6.22 8.14 4.41
CA LEU A 26 7.06 7.30 5.25
C LEU A 26 8.46 7.11 4.66
N LYS A 27 8.56 6.87 3.35
CA LYS A 27 9.85 6.79 2.64
C LYS A 27 10.67 8.06 2.76
N LYS A 28 10.01 9.24 2.72
CA LYS A 28 10.67 10.54 2.86
C LYS A 28 11.18 10.80 4.28
N LEU A 29 10.49 10.30 5.30
CA LEU A 29 10.77 10.57 6.71
C LEU A 29 11.73 9.55 7.34
N LEU A 30 11.63 8.28 6.96
CA LEU A 30 12.44 7.19 7.49
C LEU A 30 13.77 7.07 6.74
N ASN A 31 14.83 6.67 7.44
CA ASN A 31 16.20 6.72 6.92
C ASN A 31 16.51 5.69 5.81
N LYS A 32 16.11 4.42 6.00
CA LYS A 32 16.39 3.33 5.06
C LYS A 32 15.11 2.60 4.74
N VAL A 33 14.57 2.85 3.56
CA VAL A 33 13.28 2.31 3.12
C VAL A 33 13.40 1.68 1.75
N VAL A 34 13.03 0.41 1.66
CA VAL A 34 12.72 -0.29 0.41
C VAL A 34 11.22 -0.21 0.20
N VAL A 35 10.75 0.09 -1.00
CA VAL A 35 9.32 0.02 -1.33
C VAL A 35 9.05 -1.05 -2.39
N ILE A 36 8.03 -1.87 -2.14
CA ILE A 36 7.50 -2.88 -3.05
C ILE A 36 6.04 -2.50 -3.34
N ASN A 37 5.72 -2.27 -4.61
CA ASN A 37 4.38 -1.93 -5.06
C ASN A 37 3.69 -3.16 -5.67
N GLN A 38 2.53 -3.54 -5.14
CA GLN A 38 1.73 -4.66 -5.64
C GLN A 38 1.38 -4.52 -7.13
N ASP A 39 1.21 -3.29 -7.63
CA ASP A 39 0.86 -3.04 -9.04
C ASP A 39 1.97 -3.50 -10.01
N GLU A 40 3.21 -3.69 -9.55
CA GLU A 40 4.29 -4.27 -10.37
C GLU A 40 4.15 -5.78 -10.58
N PHE A 41 3.24 -6.42 -9.85
CA PHE A 41 3.00 -7.86 -9.87
C PHE A 41 1.66 -8.21 -10.51
N PHE A 42 1.05 -7.29 -11.27
CA PHE A 42 -0.06 -7.66 -12.15
C PHE A 42 0.37 -8.68 -13.20
N LYS A 43 -0.54 -9.60 -13.51
CA LYS A 43 -0.38 -10.51 -14.65
C LYS A 43 -0.48 -9.73 -15.96
N PRO A 44 0.03 -10.30 -17.06
CA PRO A 44 -0.18 -9.74 -18.40
C PRO A 44 -1.67 -9.57 -18.72
N ASP A 45 -2.01 -8.58 -19.56
CA ASP A 45 -3.39 -8.18 -19.87
C ASP A 45 -4.26 -9.36 -20.37
N ASP A 46 -3.67 -10.25 -21.18
CA ASP A 46 -4.31 -11.47 -21.70
C ASP A 46 -4.57 -12.57 -20.64
N GLN A 47 -4.01 -12.41 -19.45
CA GLN A 47 -4.20 -13.31 -18.30
C GLN A 47 -5.05 -12.69 -17.19
N ILE A 48 -5.56 -11.47 -17.38
CA ILE A 48 -6.46 -10.85 -16.43
C ILE A 48 -7.79 -11.58 -16.45
N PRO A 49 -8.31 -12.03 -15.29
CA PRO A 49 -9.60 -12.71 -15.21
C PRO A 49 -10.72 -11.83 -15.79
N VAL A 50 -11.74 -12.44 -16.38
CA VAL A 50 -12.96 -11.75 -16.78
C VAL A 50 -14.02 -12.01 -15.71
N ASP A 51 -14.69 -10.95 -15.23
CA ASP A 51 -15.84 -11.12 -14.35
C ASP A 51 -17.02 -11.70 -15.14
N GLU A 52 -17.47 -12.88 -14.72
CA GLU A 52 -18.57 -13.63 -15.35
C GLU A 52 -19.88 -12.82 -15.43
N LYS A 53 -20.14 -11.93 -14.47
CA LYS A 53 -21.41 -11.18 -14.43
C LYS A 53 -21.44 -10.02 -15.40
N THR A 54 -20.30 -9.39 -15.64
CA THR A 54 -20.22 -8.14 -16.41
C THR A 54 -19.55 -8.30 -17.77
N GLY A 55 -18.79 -9.38 -17.96
CA GLY A 55 -17.95 -9.61 -19.13
C GLY A 55 -16.72 -8.70 -19.20
N LEU A 56 -16.38 -7.98 -18.12
CA LEU A 56 -15.27 -7.02 -18.08
C LEU A 56 -14.02 -7.68 -17.48
N ALA A 57 -12.84 -7.26 -17.95
CA ALA A 57 -11.58 -7.62 -17.31
C ALA A 57 -11.57 -7.16 -15.85
N ASN A 58 -11.22 -8.04 -14.93
CA ASN A 58 -11.31 -7.84 -13.49
C ASN A 58 -9.92 -7.70 -12.87
N TRP A 59 -9.36 -6.50 -13.03
CA TRP A 59 -8.08 -6.09 -12.45
C TRP A 59 -8.12 -6.07 -10.91
N ASP A 60 -9.31 -5.95 -10.31
CA ASP A 60 -9.47 -5.77 -8.86
C ASP A 60 -9.65 -7.10 -8.10
N SER A 61 -9.18 -8.21 -8.68
CA SER A 61 -9.27 -9.56 -8.10
C SER A 61 -7.89 -10.14 -7.77
N PRO A 62 -7.78 -11.04 -6.77
CA PRO A 62 -6.53 -11.75 -6.49
C PRO A 62 -6.01 -12.55 -7.69
N GLY A 63 -6.91 -13.00 -8.57
CA GLY A 63 -6.56 -13.70 -9.80
C GLY A 63 -5.77 -12.84 -10.79
N ALA A 64 -5.83 -11.51 -10.69
CA ALA A 64 -5.07 -10.58 -11.53
C ALA A 64 -3.62 -10.37 -11.05
N VAL A 65 -3.27 -10.77 -9.82
CA VAL A 65 -1.97 -10.51 -9.20
C VAL A 65 -1.15 -11.80 -9.08
N ASP A 66 0.14 -11.74 -9.39
CA ASP A 66 1.10 -12.81 -9.11
C ASP A 66 1.63 -12.70 -7.66
N PHE A 67 0.82 -13.19 -6.71
CA PHE A 67 1.20 -13.23 -5.30
C PHE A 67 2.45 -14.06 -5.00
N LYS A 68 2.78 -15.05 -5.84
CA LYS A 68 4.00 -15.84 -5.65
C LYS A 68 5.24 -14.98 -5.87
N SER A 69 5.24 -14.19 -6.95
CA SER A 69 6.32 -13.25 -7.24
C SER A 69 6.38 -12.11 -6.22
N LEU A 70 5.23 -11.61 -5.75
CA LEU A 70 5.15 -10.61 -4.68
C LEU A 70 5.77 -11.13 -3.37
N ASN A 71 5.34 -12.30 -2.88
CA ASN A 71 5.89 -12.90 -1.66
C ASN A 71 7.40 -13.15 -1.76
N ARG A 72 7.88 -13.63 -2.93
CA ARG A 72 9.32 -13.76 -3.18
C ARG A 72 10.04 -12.42 -3.08
N ALA A 73 9.48 -11.35 -3.63
CA ALA A 73 10.09 -10.02 -3.54
C ALA A 73 10.16 -9.53 -2.08
N ILE A 74 9.10 -9.72 -1.29
CA ILE A 74 9.06 -9.38 0.14
C ILE A 74 10.13 -10.13 0.91
N ASN A 75 10.22 -11.45 0.72
CA ASN A 75 11.21 -12.30 1.40
C ASN A 75 12.64 -11.92 1.03
N ASN A 76 12.92 -11.73 -0.27
CA ASN A 76 14.25 -11.30 -0.73
C ASN A 76 14.64 -9.93 -0.16
N ALA A 77 13.70 -8.98 -0.10
CA ALA A 77 13.95 -7.67 0.48
C ALA A 77 14.17 -7.72 2.01
N ARG A 78 13.52 -8.65 2.71
CA ARG A 78 13.75 -8.90 4.14
C ARG A 78 15.13 -9.52 4.39
N GLU A 79 15.54 -10.49 3.57
CA GLU A 79 16.79 -11.23 3.73
C GLU A 79 18.03 -10.38 3.41
N ASP A 80 17.97 -9.64 2.29
CA ASP A 80 19.04 -8.77 1.77
C ASP A 80 18.49 -7.39 1.37
N PRO A 81 18.11 -6.54 2.33
CA PRO A 81 17.55 -5.22 2.02
C PRO A 81 18.54 -4.28 1.33
N TYR A 82 19.85 -4.48 1.54
CA TYR A 82 20.87 -3.59 1.00
C TYR A 82 21.01 -3.68 -0.51
N SER A 83 20.79 -4.86 -1.11
CA SER A 83 20.75 -4.97 -2.57
C SER A 83 19.54 -4.25 -3.16
N PHE A 84 18.42 -4.19 -2.43
CA PHE A 84 17.24 -3.45 -2.86
C PHE A 84 17.44 -1.93 -2.74
N LEU A 85 18.04 -1.45 -1.64
CA LEU A 85 18.35 -0.03 -1.45
C LEU A 85 19.31 0.54 -2.53
N GLN A 86 20.11 -0.31 -3.16
CA GLN A 86 21.03 0.09 -4.24
C GLN A 86 20.39 0.09 -5.63
N LYS A 87 19.22 -0.54 -5.80
CA LYS A 87 18.54 -0.59 -7.10
C LYS A 87 17.98 0.77 -7.43
N LYS A 88 18.07 1.17 -8.71
CA LYS A 88 17.25 2.28 -9.22
C LYS A 88 15.80 1.85 -9.17
N GLU A 89 15.04 2.49 -8.29
CA GLU A 89 13.60 2.25 -8.19
C GLU A 89 12.86 2.93 -9.35
N LYS A 90 11.80 2.29 -9.83
CA LYS A 90 10.79 2.99 -10.60
C LYS A 90 10.08 3.97 -9.65
N PRO A 91 9.80 5.21 -10.06
CA PRO A 91 9.04 6.13 -9.22
C PRO A 91 7.68 5.49 -8.91
N LEU A 92 7.30 5.47 -7.63
CA LEU A 92 5.91 5.19 -7.27
C LEU A 92 5.04 6.23 -7.95
N GLN A 93 4.13 5.77 -8.81
CA GLN A 93 3.25 6.68 -9.54
C GLN A 93 2.11 7.11 -8.62
N ASN A 94 2.20 8.33 -8.11
CA ASN A 94 1.09 8.98 -7.44
C ASN A 94 0.47 10.00 -8.40
N ASN A 95 -0.69 9.68 -8.99
CA ASN A 95 -1.43 10.62 -9.83
C ASN A 95 -2.12 11.74 -9.02
N HIS A 96 -1.95 11.75 -7.69
CA HIS A 96 -2.44 12.80 -6.79
C HIS A 96 -1.28 13.54 -6.13
N HIS A 97 -1.23 14.87 -6.32
CA HIS A 97 -0.18 15.79 -5.83
C HIS A 97 -0.04 15.89 -4.29
N GLY A 98 -0.79 15.12 -3.50
CA GLY A 98 -0.89 15.31 -2.04
C GLY A 98 0.42 15.07 -1.26
N SER A 99 1.30 14.17 -1.73
CA SER A 99 2.60 13.92 -1.09
C SER A 99 3.61 15.05 -1.32
N ASP A 100 3.49 15.76 -2.43
CA ASP A 100 4.45 16.79 -2.84
C ASP A 100 4.24 18.11 -2.08
N LEU A 101 3.06 18.26 -1.47
CA LEU A 101 2.69 19.43 -0.67
C LEU A 101 3.29 19.42 0.75
N LEU A 102 3.74 18.25 1.25
CA LEU A 102 4.28 18.13 2.60
C LEU A 102 5.81 17.99 2.55
N SER A 103 6.49 18.82 3.34
CA SER A 103 7.94 18.87 3.50
C SER A 103 8.39 18.23 4.81
N LEU A 104 9.69 18.01 4.99
CA LEU A 104 10.24 17.54 6.27
C LEU A 104 9.94 18.52 7.43
N LYS A 105 9.77 19.82 7.14
CA LYS A 105 9.44 20.83 8.15
C LYS A 105 8.05 20.62 8.74
N ASP A 106 7.13 20.06 7.97
CA ASP A 106 5.77 19.78 8.44
C ASP A 106 5.73 18.66 9.49
N PHE A 107 6.83 17.93 9.65
CA PHE A 107 7.03 16.81 10.58
C PHE A 107 8.13 17.07 11.61
N SER A 108 8.52 18.33 11.85
CA SER A 108 9.58 18.67 12.81
C SER A 108 9.34 18.11 14.21
N ASP A 109 8.07 18.00 14.60
CA ASP A 109 7.66 17.55 15.93
C ASP A 109 7.90 16.05 16.14
N LEU A 110 8.17 15.28 15.07
CA LEU A 110 8.48 13.84 15.11
C LEU A 110 9.97 13.51 15.19
N THR A 111 10.83 14.51 15.47
CA THR A 111 12.30 14.33 15.42
C THR A 111 12.77 13.21 16.35
N ASN A 112 12.21 13.09 17.55
CA ASN A 112 12.61 12.08 18.53
C ASN A 112 12.19 10.66 18.10
N GLU A 113 10.97 10.54 17.55
CA GLU A 113 10.42 9.29 17.03
C GLU A 113 11.26 8.81 15.84
N LEU A 114 11.60 9.71 14.92
CA LEU A 114 12.41 9.38 13.75
C LEU A 114 13.85 9.01 14.13
N ASP A 115 14.46 9.70 15.12
CA ASP A 115 15.80 9.36 15.60
C ASP A 115 15.82 7.95 16.23
N ALA A 116 14.80 7.59 17.01
CA ALA A 116 14.67 6.26 17.58
C ALA A 116 14.49 5.14 16.53
N LEU A 117 14.06 5.48 15.31
CA LEU A 117 13.85 4.52 14.21
C LEU A 117 15.02 4.49 13.20
N LYS A 118 16.05 5.34 13.37
CA LYS A 118 17.08 5.58 12.32
C LYS A 118 17.94 4.38 11.96
N ASN A 119 18.06 3.40 12.86
CA ASN A 119 18.89 2.21 12.70
C ASN A 119 18.13 1.02 12.12
N ILE A 120 16.81 1.15 11.92
CA ILE A 120 15.95 0.12 11.35
C ILE A 120 15.94 0.27 9.82
N ILE A 121 15.94 -0.86 9.12
CA ILE A 121 15.63 -0.88 7.69
C ILE A 121 14.18 -1.28 7.50
N PHE A 122 13.41 -0.44 6.81
CA PHE A 122 12.02 -0.69 6.55
C PHE A 122 11.82 -1.24 5.14
N VAL A 123 10.95 -2.24 5.00
CA VAL A 123 10.45 -2.76 3.73
C VAL A 123 8.95 -2.45 3.69
N ILE A 124 8.56 -1.42 2.96
CA ILE A 124 7.15 -1.05 2.79
C ILE A 124 6.60 -1.82 1.59
N VAL A 125 5.52 -2.55 1.82
CA VAL A 125 4.73 -3.22 0.79
C VAL A 125 3.40 -2.49 0.69
N GLU A 126 3.09 -1.91 -0.45
CA GLU A 126 1.85 -1.16 -0.67
C GLU A 126 1.03 -1.77 -1.80
N GLY A 127 -0.29 -1.87 -1.60
CA GLY A 127 -1.18 -2.55 -2.54
C GLY A 127 -2.60 -2.67 -2.04
N PHE A 128 -3.58 -2.76 -2.93
CA PHE A 128 -5.00 -2.74 -2.56
C PHE A 128 -5.58 -4.11 -2.16
N LEU A 129 -4.85 -5.19 -2.42
CA LEU A 129 -5.23 -6.59 -2.12
C LEU A 129 -4.19 -7.30 -1.25
N LEU A 130 -3.40 -6.60 -0.44
CA LEU A 130 -2.33 -7.28 0.33
C LEU A 130 -2.92 -8.25 1.36
N PHE A 131 -3.98 -7.84 2.05
CA PHE A 131 -4.49 -8.54 3.22
C PHE A 131 -5.51 -9.66 2.90
N CYS A 132 -5.75 -9.95 1.63
CA CYS A 132 -6.49 -11.16 1.22
C CYS A 132 -5.57 -12.37 1.01
N ASP A 133 -4.24 -12.16 0.90
CA ASP A 133 -3.26 -13.23 0.80
C ASP A 133 -2.62 -13.51 2.16
N LYS A 134 -2.73 -14.77 2.62
CA LYS A 134 -2.23 -15.16 3.94
C LYS A 134 -0.71 -15.06 4.03
N GLU A 135 0.00 -15.49 2.99
CA GLU A 135 1.46 -15.52 2.99
C GLU A 135 2.03 -14.09 3.04
N VAL A 136 1.43 -13.14 2.31
CA VAL A 136 1.76 -11.72 2.43
C VAL A 136 1.55 -11.27 3.88
N CYS A 137 0.38 -11.53 4.47
CA CYS A 137 0.10 -11.16 5.86
C CYS A 137 1.10 -11.73 6.88
N ASP A 138 1.49 -13.00 6.72
CA ASP A 138 2.46 -13.66 7.60
C ASP A 138 3.86 -13.04 7.48
N ASN A 139 4.20 -12.52 6.30
CA ASN A 139 5.48 -11.85 6.03
C ASN A 139 5.52 -10.37 6.43
N LEU A 140 4.46 -9.82 7.05
CA LEU A 140 4.35 -8.41 7.43
C LEU A 140 4.35 -8.20 8.95
N ASP A 141 5.32 -7.44 9.46
CA ASP A 141 5.48 -7.16 10.89
C ASP A 141 4.48 -6.09 11.38
N THR A 142 4.22 -5.04 10.58
CA THR A 142 3.22 -4.00 10.88
C THR A 142 2.24 -3.85 9.71
N LYS A 143 0.95 -3.66 10.00
CA LYS A 143 -0.11 -3.60 8.99
C LYS A 143 -0.96 -2.34 9.17
N PHE A 144 -1.06 -1.54 8.13
CA PHE A 144 -1.94 -0.36 8.04
C PHE A 144 -3.00 -0.60 6.96
N PHE A 145 -4.25 -0.28 7.27
CA PHE A 145 -5.35 -0.31 6.31
C PHE A 145 -5.92 1.09 6.13
N VAL A 146 -5.63 1.71 4.98
CA VAL A 146 -6.00 3.07 4.63
C VAL A 146 -7.35 3.06 3.92
N LYS A 147 -8.40 3.58 4.57
CA LYS A 147 -9.77 3.59 4.04
C LYS A 147 -10.26 5.00 3.70
N ALA A 148 -11.29 5.06 2.87
CA ALA A 148 -12.06 6.26 2.56
C ALA A 148 -13.49 5.83 2.17
N SER A 149 -14.47 6.73 2.18
CA SER A 149 -15.84 6.44 1.75
C SER A 149 -15.92 6.08 0.28
N LYS A 150 -16.91 5.23 -0.06
CA LYS A 150 -17.20 4.82 -1.44
C LYS A 150 -17.27 6.02 -2.39
N GLN A 151 -17.92 7.10 -1.97
CA GLN A 151 -18.13 8.29 -2.80
C GLN A 151 -16.81 8.97 -3.17
N ILE A 152 -15.91 9.16 -2.20
CA ILE A 152 -14.58 9.73 -2.43
C ILE A 152 -13.76 8.82 -3.36
N LEU A 153 -13.75 7.52 -3.09
CA LEU A 153 -13.01 6.54 -3.90
C LEU A 153 -13.50 6.51 -5.34
N LYS A 154 -14.83 6.54 -5.54
CA LYS A 154 -15.45 6.60 -6.86
C LYS A 154 -15.01 7.84 -7.63
N THR A 155 -15.18 9.02 -7.05
CA THR A 155 -14.79 10.29 -7.67
C THR A 155 -13.32 10.29 -8.06
N ARG A 156 -12.43 9.83 -7.17
CA ARG A 156 -10.99 9.76 -7.47
C ARG A 156 -10.68 8.72 -8.56
N ARG A 157 -11.29 7.53 -8.54
CA ARG A 157 -11.08 6.50 -9.57
C ARG A 157 -11.54 6.97 -10.94
N GLU A 158 -12.75 7.51 -11.02
CA GLU A 158 -13.34 7.99 -12.28
C GLU A 158 -12.60 9.22 -12.86
N SER A 159 -11.88 9.98 -12.04
CA SER A 159 -11.01 11.07 -12.50
C SER A 159 -9.68 10.60 -13.13
N ARG A 160 -9.30 9.33 -12.99
CA ARG A 160 -8.05 8.81 -13.57
C ARG A 160 -8.20 8.65 -15.08
N LYS A 161 -7.21 9.15 -15.82
CA LYS A 161 -7.18 9.06 -17.29
C LYS A 161 -7.01 7.62 -17.81
N GLY A 162 -6.42 6.75 -16.99
CA GLY A 162 -6.12 5.35 -17.32
C GLY A 162 -4.87 4.86 -16.60
N TYR A 163 -4.44 3.65 -16.95
CA TYR A 163 -3.41 2.86 -16.28
C TYR A 163 -2.45 2.31 -17.32
N VAL A 164 -1.15 2.40 -17.07
CA VAL A 164 -0.16 1.69 -17.87
C VAL A 164 -0.16 0.23 -17.44
N THR A 165 -0.30 -0.69 -18.38
CA THR A 165 -0.27 -2.13 -18.14
C THR A 165 1.00 -2.74 -18.73
N LEU A 166 1.21 -4.05 -18.57
CA LEU A 166 2.38 -4.73 -19.13
C LEU A 166 2.34 -4.75 -20.67
N GLN A 167 1.15 -4.81 -21.27
CA GLN A 167 0.99 -4.93 -22.72
C GLN A 167 0.38 -3.68 -23.37
N GLY A 168 0.05 -2.64 -22.60
CA GLY A 168 -0.49 -1.41 -23.17
C GLY A 168 -1.00 -0.38 -22.17
N TYR A 169 -2.24 0.06 -22.37
CA TYR A 169 -2.89 1.10 -21.59
C TYR A 169 -4.36 0.72 -21.37
N TRP A 170 -4.78 0.70 -20.10
CA TRP A 170 -6.14 0.39 -19.70
C TRP A 170 -6.89 1.67 -19.32
N VAL A 171 -8.12 1.80 -19.78
CA VAL A 171 -9.06 2.84 -19.33
C VAL A 171 -10.29 2.13 -18.80
N ASP A 172 -10.66 2.45 -17.56
CA ASP A 172 -11.86 1.90 -16.95
C ASP A 172 -13.08 2.22 -17.84
N PRO A 173 -13.85 1.20 -18.30
CA PRO A 173 -15.06 1.46 -19.08
C PRO A 173 -16.13 2.14 -18.22
N PRO A 174 -17.14 2.79 -18.83
CA PRO A 174 -18.23 3.43 -18.09
C PRO A 174 -18.88 2.50 -17.07
N GLY A 175 -18.98 2.96 -15.82
CA GLY A 175 -19.56 2.21 -14.71
C GLY A 175 -18.67 1.11 -14.12
N TYR A 176 -17.41 0.98 -14.55
CA TYR A 176 -16.48 -0.04 -14.04
C TYR A 176 -16.31 0.02 -12.52
N PHE A 177 -16.31 1.20 -11.91
CA PHE A 177 -16.19 1.33 -10.46
C PHE A 177 -17.31 0.61 -9.71
N ASP A 178 -18.57 0.89 -10.06
CA ASP A 178 -19.72 0.29 -9.38
C ASP A 178 -19.93 -1.18 -9.75
N ARG A 179 -19.49 -1.58 -10.95
CA ARG A 179 -19.68 -2.94 -11.47
C ARG A 179 -18.56 -3.92 -11.08
N ILE A 180 -17.34 -3.42 -10.90
CA ILE A 180 -16.13 -4.24 -10.63
C ILE A 180 -15.42 -3.78 -9.37
N VAL A 181 -14.84 -2.58 -9.39
CA VAL A 181 -13.91 -2.13 -8.33
C VAL A 181 -14.52 -2.23 -6.95
N TRP A 182 -15.72 -1.64 -6.76
CA TRP A 182 -16.35 -1.60 -5.45
C TRP A 182 -16.84 -2.97 -4.97
N PRO A 183 -17.58 -3.76 -5.77
CA PRO A 183 -17.94 -5.13 -5.37
C PRO A 183 -16.74 -6.01 -5.01
N GLN A 184 -15.67 -5.96 -5.81
CA GLN A 184 -14.46 -6.76 -5.55
C GLN A 184 -13.73 -6.30 -4.29
N TYR A 185 -13.62 -4.98 -4.07
CA TYR A 185 -13.08 -4.44 -2.84
C TYR A 185 -13.84 -4.97 -1.61
N VAL A 186 -15.17 -4.85 -1.62
CA VAL A 186 -16.01 -5.32 -0.50
C VAL A 186 -15.83 -6.81 -0.28
N PHE A 187 -15.87 -7.61 -1.35
CA PHE A 187 -15.76 -9.06 -1.24
C PHE A 187 -14.41 -9.52 -0.67
N TRP A 188 -13.29 -9.02 -1.21
CA TRP A 188 -11.95 -9.48 -0.81
C TRP A 188 -11.42 -8.85 0.47
N ASN A 189 -12.08 -7.82 0.99
CA ASN A 189 -11.69 -7.14 2.22
C ASN A 189 -12.76 -7.24 3.31
N ASP A 190 -13.84 -8.02 3.13
CA ASP A 190 -14.97 -8.08 4.07
C ASP A 190 -14.51 -8.33 5.52
N HIS A 191 -13.52 -9.21 5.71
CA HIS A 191 -12.90 -9.51 6.99
C HIS A 191 -12.26 -8.29 7.68
N LEU A 192 -11.97 -7.22 6.95
CA LEU A 192 -11.35 -5.97 7.43
C LEU A 192 -12.36 -4.84 7.62
N LEU A 193 -13.55 -4.94 6.99
CA LEU A 193 -14.53 -3.86 6.96
C LEU A 193 -15.34 -3.78 8.26
N HIS A 194 -15.47 -4.90 8.96
CA HIS A 194 -16.22 -4.98 10.22
C HIS A 194 -15.26 -5.11 11.40
N ASP A 195 -15.46 -4.27 12.42
CA ASP A 195 -14.59 -4.24 13.59
C ASP A 195 -14.57 -5.58 14.36
N GLU A 196 -15.67 -6.35 14.29
CA GLU A 196 -15.83 -7.65 14.94
C GLU A 196 -14.97 -8.76 14.32
N THR A 197 -14.67 -8.65 13.02
CA THR A 197 -13.92 -9.66 12.26
C THR A 197 -12.48 -9.24 11.99
N ARG A 198 -12.19 -7.94 12.08
CA ARG A 198 -10.88 -7.40 11.72
C ARG A 198 -9.83 -7.82 12.75
N ASP A 199 -8.69 -8.31 12.24
CA ASP A 199 -7.49 -8.54 13.04
C ASP A 199 -7.12 -7.25 13.79
N PRO A 200 -7.11 -7.24 15.14
CA PRO A 200 -6.87 -6.05 15.94
C PRO A 200 -5.45 -5.51 15.80
N THR A 201 -4.52 -6.30 15.23
CA THR A 201 -3.15 -5.85 14.93
C THR A 201 -3.08 -4.95 13.70
N ILE A 202 -4.14 -4.89 12.88
CA ILE A 202 -4.23 -4.01 11.71
C ILE A 202 -4.69 -2.62 12.16
N LYS A 203 -3.83 -1.63 11.96
CA LYS A 203 -4.15 -0.23 12.27
C LYS A 203 -4.92 0.40 11.10
N VAL A 204 -6.19 0.73 11.33
CA VAL A 204 -7.00 1.44 10.33
C VAL A 204 -6.72 2.94 10.36
N LEU A 205 -6.57 3.52 9.18
CA LEU A 205 -6.29 4.94 8.93
C LEU A 205 -7.39 5.48 8.00
N ASP A 206 -8.23 6.38 8.49
CA ASP A 206 -9.37 6.94 7.74
C ASP A 206 -8.99 8.27 7.08
N THR A 207 -9.16 8.36 5.76
CA THR A 207 -8.72 9.52 4.96
C THR A 207 -9.84 10.43 4.49
N ASP A 208 -11.07 10.20 4.97
CA ASP A 208 -12.20 11.10 4.65
C ASP A 208 -12.02 12.46 5.31
N ASP A 209 -11.72 12.46 6.61
CA ASP A 209 -11.63 13.67 7.43
C ASP A 209 -10.24 13.89 8.05
N THR A 210 -9.27 13.01 7.77
CA THR A 210 -7.92 13.09 8.35
C THR A 210 -6.91 13.51 7.30
N SER A 211 -6.09 14.52 7.63
CA SER A 211 -5.06 15.00 6.71
C SER A 211 -3.96 13.97 6.47
N SER A 212 -3.29 14.03 5.31
CA SER A 212 -2.11 13.19 5.04
C SER A 212 -1.02 13.36 6.09
N LYS A 213 -0.90 14.54 6.70
CA LYS A 213 0.04 14.80 7.80
C LYS A 213 -0.34 13.98 9.04
N ASP A 214 -1.58 14.04 9.48
CA ASP A 214 -2.03 13.35 10.70
C ASP A 214 -2.04 11.82 10.53
N ILE A 215 -2.39 11.34 9.34
CA ILE A 215 -2.27 9.91 8.96
C ILE A 215 -0.81 9.46 9.05
N THR A 216 0.11 10.28 8.55
CA THR A 216 1.55 9.99 8.61
C THR A 216 2.09 10.04 10.03
N ASN A 217 1.70 11.04 10.83
CA ASN A 217 2.04 11.13 12.26
C ASN A 217 1.60 9.87 13.01
N THR A 218 0.34 9.46 12.81
CA THR A 218 -0.22 8.25 13.43
C THR A 218 0.59 7.00 13.03
N ALA A 219 1.01 6.89 11.78
CA ALA A 219 1.83 5.77 11.32
C ALA A 219 3.22 5.78 11.97
N ILE A 220 3.91 6.92 12.01
CA ILE A 220 5.22 7.07 12.67
C ILE A 220 5.13 6.76 14.16
N GLU A 221 4.14 7.30 14.87
CA GLU A 221 3.93 6.99 16.29
C GLU A 221 3.68 5.50 16.53
N THR A 222 2.93 4.84 15.63
CA THR A 222 2.68 3.39 15.71
C THR A 222 3.99 2.62 15.59
N LEU A 223 4.84 2.98 14.63
CA LEU A 223 6.17 2.38 14.45
C LEU A 223 7.08 2.66 15.66
N TYR A 224 7.13 3.90 16.13
CA TYR A 224 7.90 4.30 17.30
C TYR A 224 7.51 3.50 18.53
N ARG A 225 6.23 3.46 18.89
CA ARG A 225 5.75 2.71 20.07
C ARG A 225 6.13 1.23 20.00
N LYS A 226 6.13 0.65 18.80
CA LYS A 226 6.45 -0.76 18.58
C LYS A 226 7.95 -1.06 18.58
N TYR A 227 8.79 -0.15 18.07
CA TYR A 227 10.20 -0.45 17.76
C TYR A 227 11.25 0.43 18.44
N ARG A 228 10.87 1.43 19.26
CA ARG A 228 11.80 2.38 19.92
C ARG A 228 12.90 1.78 20.82
N LEU A 229 12.85 0.48 21.13
CA LEU A 229 13.80 -0.20 22.02
C LEU A 229 14.87 -1.01 21.27
N HIS A 230 14.86 -0.95 19.93
CA HIS A 230 15.78 -1.69 19.05
C HIS A 230 16.76 -0.75 18.33
#